data_AF-A0A9D8X084-F1
#
_entry.id   AF-A0A9D8X084-F1
#
_cell.length_a   1.000
_cell.length_b   1.000
_cell.length_c   1.000
_cell.angle_alpha   90.00
_cell.angle_beta   90.00
_cell.angle_gamma   90.00
#
_symmetry.space_group_name_H-M   'P 1'
#
loop_
_entity.id
_entity.type
_entity.pdbx_description
1 polymer ?
#
loop_
_entity_poly.entity_id
_entity_poly.type
_entity_poly.pdbx_seq_one_letter_code
_entity_poly.pdbx_strand_id
1 'polypeptide(L)'
;MKKRIKFFGLSFFSHSLSREGVKRGYTGAFVGFVLALAFMWAAFVGGEMLPFSTHYNGSDGFRETVHLLLASDGDSRIEAKIEDGRLKVRRHGGEYAEGLIVNTLESAEDKLKYSSGDCSAVIDSRPANTLAEVEAYCVSNDGKNTEISYADYLTLSSVARLNFDFRLRYTGNALTLDDATVAGYRAYLDGLSAEAVGKAARLDTELSNGEITKDEYNRKIYEAYFESYYPEISAYESSSKVPLLRNYYYHNYISQGIDNYIFIFDDYLTGSYKTGLGGATAFYGFYSSMEDGELVSEGMTATEAAAAADSFIKESFGATFSFNAYAYFMNTVTIAPFIALMLMVATLLGYSLLRLKGVESISSLGAMLKVIGSYLWFSGAVSALLTVATSFLVRHSIISALPPVIFFITLVTRSVIFVIMESKVYKNEHSEPKEAE
;
A
#
# COMPACT_ATOMS: atom_id res chain seq x y z
N MET A 1 -40.50 5.21 12.64
CA MET A 1 -39.27 4.40 12.47
C MET A 1 -39.41 3.29 11.42
N LYS A 2 -40.34 2.33 11.55
CA LYS A 2 -40.52 1.20 10.60
C LYS A 2 -40.62 1.57 9.11
N LYS A 3 -41.37 2.61 8.74
CA LYS A 3 -41.47 3.09 7.33
C LYS A 3 -40.17 3.71 6.79
N ARG A 4 -39.30 4.24 7.66
CA ARG A 4 -37.99 4.78 7.24
C ARG A 4 -37.01 3.66 6.92
N ILE A 5 -36.94 2.64 7.78
CA ILE A 5 -36.11 1.45 7.60
C ILE A 5 -36.55 0.64 6.37
N LYS A 6 -37.86 0.42 6.18
CA LYS A 6 -38.37 -0.30 4.99
C LYS A 6 -37.99 0.40 3.69
N PHE A 7 -38.14 1.73 3.62
CA PHE A 7 -37.72 2.49 2.46
C PHE A 7 -36.21 2.39 2.24
N PHE A 8 -35.42 2.60 3.29
CA PHE A 8 -33.97 2.56 3.16
C PHE A 8 -33.47 1.19 2.72
N GLY A 9 -33.98 0.11 3.32
CA GLY A 9 -33.55 -1.26 3.03
C GLY A 9 -34.12 -1.88 1.75
N LEU A 10 -35.29 -1.44 1.28
CA LEU A 10 -36.02 -2.10 0.18
C LEU A 10 -36.28 -1.20 -1.03
N SER A 11 -35.91 0.08 -1.00
CA SER A 11 -36.04 0.98 -2.18
C SER A 11 -35.33 0.39 -3.40
N PHE A 12 -34.16 -0.21 -3.21
CA PHE A 12 -33.43 -0.87 -4.29
C PHE A 12 -34.25 -1.94 -5.00
N PHE A 13 -35.11 -2.68 -4.30
CA PHE A 13 -35.91 -3.76 -4.89
C PHE A 13 -37.31 -3.37 -5.29
N SER A 14 -37.85 -2.27 -4.75
CA SER A 14 -39.25 -1.88 -4.93
C SER A 14 -39.38 -0.52 -5.59
N HIS A 15 -40.07 -0.49 -6.73
CA HIS A 15 -40.40 0.75 -7.43
C HIS A 15 -41.35 1.64 -6.63
N SER A 16 -42.38 1.06 -6.00
CA SER A 16 -43.33 1.82 -5.17
C SER A 16 -42.63 2.50 -3.99
N LEU A 17 -41.71 1.78 -3.33
CA LEU A 17 -40.90 2.35 -2.25
C LEU A 17 -39.92 3.39 -2.79
N SER A 18 -39.26 3.15 -3.93
CA SER A 18 -38.37 4.13 -4.58
C SER A 18 -39.07 5.47 -4.84
N ARG A 19 -40.31 5.43 -5.34
CA ARG A 19 -41.13 6.61 -5.65
C ARG A 19 -41.44 7.45 -4.41
N GLU A 20 -41.49 6.85 -3.21
CA GLU A 20 -41.60 7.61 -1.96
C GLU A 20 -40.41 8.56 -1.72
N GLY A 21 -39.26 8.33 -2.36
CA GLY A 21 -38.06 9.17 -2.26
C GLY A 21 -38.32 10.62 -2.65
N VAL A 22 -39.24 10.86 -3.60
CA VAL A 22 -39.66 12.20 -4.03
C VAL A 22 -40.21 13.02 -2.85
N LYS A 23 -40.95 12.38 -1.94
CA LYS A 23 -41.61 13.02 -0.79
C LYS A 23 -40.73 13.09 0.46
N ARG A 24 -39.54 12.49 0.42
CA ARG A 24 -38.60 12.46 1.55
C ARG A 24 -37.56 13.57 1.46
N GLY A 25 -36.85 13.80 2.56
CA GLY A 25 -35.69 14.70 2.61
C GLY A 25 -34.41 14.04 2.08
N TYR A 26 -33.33 14.82 1.96
CA TYR A 26 -32.03 14.35 1.44
C TYR A 26 -31.26 13.44 2.40
N THR A 27 -31.69 13.29 3.65
CA THR A 27 -31.03 12.43 4.64
C THR A 27 -30.83 11.00 4.14
N GLY A 28 -31.80 10.45 3.39
CA GLY A 28 -31.65 9.10 2.83
C GLY A 28 -30.54 8.99 1.80
N ALA A 29 -30.38 10.01 0.94
CA ALA A 29 -29.30 10.06 -0.03
C ALA A 29 -27.94 10.27 0.66
N PHE A 30 -27.87 11.15 1.66
CA PHE A 30 -26.65 11.38 2.44
C PHE A 30 -26.19 10.12 3.20
N VAL A 31 -27.09 9.46 3.93
CA VAL A 31 -26.77 8.20 4.63
C VAL A 31 -26.41 7.10 3.62
N GLY A 32 -27.11 7.05 2.50
CA GLY A 32 -26.80 6.12 1.41
C GLY A 32 -25.39 6.32 0.85
N PHE A 33 -24.97 7.58 0.69
CA PHE A 33 -23.64 7.95 0.24
C PHE A 33 -22.56 7.56 1.25
N VAL A 34 -22.72 7.89 2.54
CA VAL A 34 -21.77 7.50 3.59
C VAL A 34 -21.61 5.99 3.69
N LEU A 35 -22.71 5.24 3.62
CA LEU A 35 -22.65 3.78 3.62
C LEU A 35 -22.00 3.22 2.35
N ALA A 36 -22.25 3.82 1.19
CA ALA A 36 -21.56 3.43 -0.05
C ALA A 36 -20.03 3.59 0.09
N LEU A 37 -19.56 4.67 0.70
CA LEU A 37 -18.13 4.85 1.01
C LEU A 37 -17.63 3.80 1.99
N ALA A 38 -18.38 3.51 3.06
CA ALA A 38 -18.00 2.46 4.02
C ALA A 38 -17.90 1.07 3.36
N PHE A 39 -18.83 0.73 2.46
CA PHE A 39 -18.75 -0.51 1.67
C PHE A 39 -17.59 -0.48 0.68
N MET A 40 -17.30 0.66 0.06
CA MET A 40 -16.17 0.82 -0.85
C MET A 40 -14.84 0.57 -0.13
N TRP A 41 -14.69 1.17 1.07
CA TRP A 41 -13.55 0.92 1.95
C TRP A 41 -13.43 -0.56 2.31
N ALA A 42 -14.54 -1.21 2.73
CA ALA A 42 -14.57 -2.63 3.01
C ALA A 42 -14.25 -3.51 1.77
N ALA A 43 -14.63 -3.07 0.58
CA ALA A 43 -14.33 -3.74 -0.69
C ALA A 43 -12.82 -3.75 -0.96
N PHE A 44 -12.14 -2.62 -0.74
CA PHE A 44 -10.69 -2.55 -0.92
C PHE A 44 -9.94 -3.37 0.12
N VAL A 45 -10.26 -3.19 1.41
CA VAL A 45 -9.63 -3.94 2.50
C VAL A 45 -9.88 -5.44 2.34
N GLY A 46 -11.14 -5.86 2.18
CA GLY A 46 -11.48 -7.27 2.02
C GLY A 46 -10.96 -7.86 0.71
N GLY A 47 -10.92 -7.06 -0.36
CA GLY A 47 -10.40 -7.45 -1.66
C GLY A 47 -8.91 -7.79 -1.62
N GLU A 48 -8.11 -7.10 -0.81
CA GLU A 48 -6.69 -7.43 -0.66
C GLU A 48 -6.44 -8.48 0.44
N MET A 49 -7.03 -8.28 1.62
CA MET A 49 -6.66 -9.06 2.81
C MET A 49 -7.16 -10.50 2.77
N LEU A 50 -8.43 -10.71 2.36
CA LEU A 50 -9.06 -12.03 2.43
C LEU A 50 -8.46 -13.07 1.46
N PRO A 51 -8.14 -12.73 0.19
CA PRO A 51 -7.60 -13.73 -0.72
C PRO A 51 -6.11 -14.00 -0.52
N PHE A 52 -5.39 -13.22 0.30
CA PHE A 52 -3.93 -13.35 0.47
C PHE A 52 -3.51 -14.78 0.81
N SER A 53 -4.12 -15.40 1.83
CA SER A 53 -3.75 -16.77 2.20
C SER A 53 -4.01 -17.78 1.07
N THR A 54 -5.05 -17.57 0.26
CA THR A 54 -5.34 -18.43 -0.89
C THR A 54 -4.29 -18.25 -1.98
N HIS A 55 -3.93 -16.99 -2.28
CA HIS A 55 -2.91 -16.65 -3.28
C HIS A 55 -1.53 -17.16 -2.88
N TYR A 56 -1.15 -16.99 -1.61
CA TYR A 56 0.08 -17.52 -1.04
C TYR A 56 0.11 -19.06 -1.12
N ASN A 57 -0.96 -19.74 -0.69
CA ASN A 57 -0.99 -21.20 -0.71
C ASN A 57 -0.87 -21.78 -2.14
N GLY A 58 -1.31 -21.03 -3.16
CA GLY A 58 -1.21 -21.40 -4.57
C GLY A 58 0.05 -20.88 -5.29
N SER A 59 1.03 -20.32 -4.57
CA SER A 59 2.31 -19.87 -5.13
C SER A 59 3.44 -20.83 -4.76
N ASP A 60 3.48 -22.00 -5.42
CA ASP A 60 4.37 -23.11 -5.05
C ASP A 60 5.85 -22.71 -5.01
N GLY A 61 6.39 -22.06 -6.06
CA GLY A 61 7.81 -21.64 -6.08
C GLY A 61 8.16 -20.59 -5.03
N PHE A 62 7.22 -19.69 -4.70
CA PHE A 62 7.41 -18.73 -3.61
C PHE A 62 7.44 -19.42 -2.26
N ARG A 63 6.49 -20.33 -2.00
CA ARG A 63 6.43 -21.13 -0.76
C ARG A 63 7.64 -22.04 -0.62
N GLU A 64 8.08 -22.66 -1.70
CA GLU A 64 9.30 -23.46 -1.72
C GLU A 64 10.51 -22.62 -1.31
N THR A 65 10.65 -21.39 -1.83
CA THR A 65 11.73 -20.47 -1.39
C THR A 65 11.63 -20.13 0.10
N VAL A 66 10.43 -19.89 0.63
CA VAL A 66 10.22 -19.68 2.07
C VAL A 66 10.62 -20.92 2.88
N HIS A 67 10.28 -22.12 2.40
CA HIS A 67 10.62 -23.37 3.06
C HIS A 67 12.12 -23.68 2.97
N LEU A 68 12.79 -23.37 1.87
CA LEU A 68 14.24 -23.50 1.74
C LEU A 68 14.98 -22.59 2.75
N LEU A 69 14.46 -21.39 3.02
CA LEU A 69 15.03 -20.48 4.03
C LEU A 69 14.79 -20.98 5.46
N LEU A 70 13.53 -21.23 5.80
CA LEU A 70 13.11 -21.37 7.20
C LEU A 70 12.85 -22.82 7.62
N ALA A 71 12.69 -23.75 6.68
CA ALA A 71 12.26 -25.11 6.96
C ALA A 71 13.14 -26.20 6.34
N SER A 72 14.30 -25.85 5.77
CA SER A 72 15.24 -26.83 5.22
C SER A 72 15.74 -27.79 6.31
N ASP A 73 15.92 -29.06 5.97
CA ASP A 73 16.58 -30.01 6.87
C ASP A 73 18.08 -29.72 6.99
N GLY A 74 18.58 -29.54 8.22
CA GLY A 74 20.02 -29.43 8.53
C GLY A 74 20.56 -28.00 8.66
N ASP A 75 21.88 -27.86 8.50
CA ASP A 75 22.66 -26.65 8.84
C ASP A 75 22.32 -25.40 8.01
N SER A 76 21.59 -25.56 6.90
CA SER A 76 21.11 -24.43 6.10
C SER A 76 19.89 -23.75 6.69
N ARG A 77 19.19 -24.34 7.66
CA ARG A 77 17.97 -23.73 8.20
C ARG A 77 18.27 -22.40 8.88
N ILE A 78 17.50 -21.38 8.53
CA ILE A 78 17.48 -20.12 9.28
C ILE A 78 16.39 -20.22 10.33
N GLU A 79 16.80 -20.11 11.60
CA GLU A 79 15.90 -20.02 12.73
C GLU A 79 15.55 -18.56 12.98
N ALA A 80 14.32 -18.33 13.43
CA ALA A 80 13.74 -17.01 13.53
C ALA A 80 12.85 -16.90 14.77
N LYS A 81 12.88 -15.74 15.42
CA LYS A 81 11.98 -15.37 16.52
C LYS A 81 11.58 -13.91 16.43
N ILE A 82 10.42 -13.59 16.99
CA ILE A 82 10.02 -12.20 17.24
C ILE A 82 10.39 -11.83 18.67
N GLU A 83 11.03 -10.67 18.83
CA GLU A 83 11.36 -10.08 20.13
C GLU A 83 11.21 -8.56 20.01
N ASP A 84 10.38 -7.96 20.86
CA ASP A 84 10.08 -6.52 20.87
C ASP A 84 9.61 -5.99 19.50
N GLY A 85 8.79 -6.80 18.80
CA GLY A 85 8.28 -6.45 17.47
C GLY A 85 9.34 -6.40 16.37
N ARG A 86 10.49 -7.04 16.59
CA ARG A 86 11.56 -7.23 15.61
C ARG A 86 11.88 -8.70 15.38
N LEU A 87 12.25 -9.03 14.15
CA LEU A 87 12.74 -10.34 13.78
C LEU A 87 14.21 -10.47 14.17
N LYS A 88 14.51 -11.49 14.97
CA LYS A 88 15.88 -11.98 15.19
C LYS A 88 16.04 -13.30 14.47
N VAL A 89 17.17 -13.47 13.79
CA VAL A 89 17.47 -14.66 13.01
C VAL A 89 18.84 -15.24 13.37
N ARG A 90 19.02 -16.53 13.10
CA ARG A 90 20.31 -17.21 13.22
C ARG A 90 20.39 -18.37 12.24
N ARG A 91 21.61 -18.81 11.94
CA ARG A 91 21.82 -20.12 11.33
C ARG A 91 21.55 -21.21 12.37
N HIS A 92 21.07 -22.36 11.93
CA HIS A 92 20.80 -23.52 12.77
C HIS A 92 21.96 -23.85 13.72
N GLY A 93 21.66 -24.02 15.01
CA GLY A 93 22.65 -24.30 16.06
C GLY A 93 23.58 -23.12 16.42
N GLY A 94 23.39 -21.94 15.82
CA GLY A 94 24.15 -20.73 16.12
C GLY A 94 23.58 -19.87 17.25
N GLU A 95 24.18 -18.72 17.48
CA GLU A 95 23.62 -17.66 18.33
C GLU A 95 22.77 -16.70 17.50
N TYR A 96 21.71 -16.16 18.11
CA TYR A 96 20.98 -15.02 17.55
C TYR A 96 21.92 -13.82 17.51
N ALA A 97 22.35 -13.46 16.30
CA ALA A 97 23.29 -12.39 16.05
C ALA A 97 22.66 -11.32 15.16
N GLU A 98 22.95 -10.07 15.45
CA GLU A 98 22.61 -8.96 14.56
C GLU A 98 23.49 -9.04 13.31
N GLY A 99 22.88 -8.79 12.14
CA GLY A 99 23.61 -8.68 10.88
C GLY A 99 23.93 -9.99 10.17
N LEU A 100 23.18 -11.07 10.44
CA LEU A 100 23.09 -12.17 9.49
C LEU A 100 22.57 -11.65 8.14
N ILE A 101 23.32 -11.99 7.08
CA ILE A 101 22.96 -11.71 5.69
C ILE A 101 22.87 -13.03 4.93
N VAL A 102 21.75 -13.22 4.23
CA VAL A 102 21.54 -14.23 3.19
C VAL A 102 21.10 -13.47 1.96
N ASN A 103 21.79 -13.62 0.82
CA ASN A 103 21.45 -12.89 -0.40
C ASN A 103 21.62 -13.74 -1.66
N THR A 104 20.54 -14.34 -2.15
CA THR A 104 20.58 -15.17 -3.36
C THR A 104 20.78 -14.39 -4.66
N LEU A 105 20.70 -13.05 -4.62
CA LEU A 105 20.90 -12.20 -5.79
C LEU A 105 22.39 -11.97 -6.09
N GLU A 106 23.23 -12.07 -5.07
CA GLU A 106 24.67 -11.77 -5.15
C GLU A 106 25.53 -12.98 -4.82
N SER A 107 25.11 -13.79 -3.85
CA SER A 107 25.84 -14.96 -3.39
C SER A 107 25.40 -16.20 -4.15
N ALA A 108 26.31 -16.76 -4.94
CA ALA A 108 26.09 -18.03 -5.62
C ALA A 108 25.89 -19.19 -4.61
N GLU A 109 26.52 -19.12 -3.44
CA GLU A 109 26.34 -20.10 -2.37
C GLU A 109 24.92 -20.02 -1.78
N ASP A 110 24.43 -18.82 -1.48
CA ASP A 110 23.07 -18.65 -0.96
C ASP A 110 22.04 -19.04 -2.00
N LYS A 111 22.28 -18.71 -3.27
CA LYS A 111 21.40 -19.09 -4.37
C LYS A 111 21.24 -20.61 -4.49
N LEU A 112 22.31 -21.37 -4.27
CA LEU A 112 22.24 -22.84 -4.29
C LEU A 112 21.43 -23.42 -3.13
N LYS A 113 21.36 -22.72 -1.99
CA LYS A 113 20.69 -23.20 -0.78
C LYS A 113 19.24 -22.72 -0.64
N TYR A 114 18.96 -21.49 -1.06
CA TYR A 114 17.77 -20.75 -0.67
C TYR A 114 16.90 -20.25 -1.83
N SER A 115 17.22 -20.60 -3.07
CA SER A 115 16.40 -20.20 -4.23
C SER A 115 15.73 -21.41 -4.85
N SER A 116 14.41 -21.31 -5.13
CA SER A 116 13.69 -22.28 -5.95
C SER A 116 13.98 -22.14 -7.46
N GLY A 117 14.96 -21.31 -7.85
CA GLY A 117 15.33 -21.00 -9.23
C GLY A 117 14.71 -19.70 -9.74
N ASP A 118 13.39 -19.58 -9.68
CA ASP A 118 12.59 -18.47 -10.22
C ASP A 118 12.06 -17.49 -9.16
N CYS A 119 12.45 -17.69 -7.89
CA CYS A 119 12.24 -16.75 -6.79
C CYS A 119 13.56 -16.49 -6.05
N SER A 120 13.83 -15.22 -5.75
CA SER A 120 15.03 -14.79 -5.02
C SER A 120 14.73 -14.50 -3.55
N ALA A 121 15.68 -14.79 -2.69
CA ALA A 121 15.57 -14.58 -1.25
C ALA A 121 16.67 -13.65 -0.73
N VAL A 122 16.27 -12.74 0.16
CA VAL A 122 17.18 -11.95 0.97
C VAL A 122 16.72 -12.01 2.42
N ILE A 123 17.64 -12.28 3.33
CA ILE A 123 17.50 -11.98 4.75
C ILE A 123 18.61 -11.00 5.10
N ASP A 124 18.25 -9.82 5.60
CA ASP A 124 19.19 -8.85 6.12
C ASP A 124 18.71 -8.39 7.50
N SER A 125 19.31 -8.98 8.53
CA SER A 125 18.96 -8.73 9.93
C SER A 125 19.74 -7.57 10.55
N ARG A 126 20.46 -6.78 9.75
CA ARG A 126 21.02 -5.51 10.23
C ARG A 126 19.86 -4.58 10.60
N PRO A 127 20.00 -3.77 11.66
CA PRO A 127 18.91 -2.91 12.12
C PRO A 127 18.34 -2.02 11.01
N ALA A 128 17.02 -1.84 11.00
CA ALA A 128 16.28 -1.03 10.03
C ALA A 128 16.81 0.40 9.83
N ASN A 129 17.41 0.97 10.87
CA ASN A 129 17.97 2.33 10.86
C ASN A 129 19.47 2.38 10.50
N THR A 130 20.06 1.25 10.08
CA THR A 130 21.45 1.17 9.61
C THR A 130 21.65 2.09 8.40
N LEU A 131 22.63 2.99 8.51
CA LEU A 131 22.98 3.93 7.44
C LEU A 131 23.67 3.20 6.30
N ALA A 132 23.36 3.58 5.06
CA ALA A 132 24.03 3.04 3.89
C ALA A 132 25.29 3.84 3.55
N GLU A 133 26.34 3.14 3.14
CA GLU A 133 27.41 3.74 2.35
C GLU A 133 26.89 3.97 0.93
N VAL A 134 27.00 5.21 0.45
CA VAL A 134 26.53 5.63 -0.87
C VAL A 134 27.52 6.56 -1.57
N GLU A 135 27.47 6.55 -2.89
CA GLU A 135 28.06 7.57 -3.74
C GLU A 135 26.96 8.44 -4.35
N ALA A 136 27.03 9.75 -4.14
CA ALA A 136 26.07 10.70 -4.69
C ALA A 136 26.56 11.27 -6.03
N TYR A 137 25.69 11.28 -7.04
CA TYR A 137 25.99 11.73 -8.39
C TYR A 137 24.77 12.38 -9.06
N CYS A 138 24.99 13.05 -10.18
CA CYS A 138 23.93 13.70 -10.96
C CYS A 138 23.92 13.18 -12.39
N VAL A 139 22.73 12.94 -12.96
CA VAL A 139 22.55 12.41 -14.31
C VAL A 139 21.79 13.40 -15.18
N SER A 140 22.25 13.62 -16.42
CA SER A 140 21.57 14.54 -17.34
C SER A 140 20.15 14.05 -17.69
N ASN A 141 19.17 14.96 -17.64
CA ASN A 141 17.78 14.68 -17.98
C ASN A 141 17.45 14.92 -19.48
N ASP A 142 18.47 15.12 -20.31
CA ASP A 142 18.38 15.30 -21.77
C ASP A 142 18.28 13.97 -22.55
N GLY A 143 18.12 12.85 -21.84
CA GLY A 143 18.04 11.51 -22.41
C GLY A 143 19.39 10.90 -22.79
N LYS A 144 20.52 11.61 -22.59
CA LYS A 144 21.86 11.07 -22.85
C LYS A 144 22.47 10.35 -21.64
N ASN A 145 21.85 10.47 -20.47
CA ASN A 145 22.29 9.86 -19.21
C ASN A 145 23.77 10.15 -18.88
N THR A 146 24.22 11.39 -19.10
CA THR A 146 25.59 11.79 -18.76
C THR A 146 25.71 11.95 -17.25
N GLU A 147 26.59 11.17 -16.64
CA GLU A 147 26.88 11.21 -15.20
C GLU A 147 27.99 12.21 -14.89
N ILE A 148 27.77 13.02 -13.85
CA ILE A 148 28.77 13.90 -13.24
C ILE A 148 28.79 13.70 -11.73
N SER A 149 29.93 13.96 -11.09
CA SER A 149 30.02 13.93 -9.63
C SER A 149 29.14 15.04 -9.02
N TYR A 150 28.67 14.84 -7.78
CA TYR A 150 27.92 15.89 -7.10
C TYR A 150 28.77 17.17 -6.90
N ALA A 151 30.09 17.01 -6.69
CA ALA A 151 31.00 18.15 -6.59
C ALA A 151 31.04 18.96 -7.91
N ASP A 152 31.11 18.30 -9.06
CA ASP A 152 31.06 18.97 -10.36
C ASP A 152 29.70 19.62 -10.60
N TYR A 153 28.61 18.97 -10.21
CA TYR A 153 27.26 19.54 -10.26
C TYR A 153 27.16 20.85 -9.49
N LEU A 154 27.78 20.94 -8.31
CA LEU A 154 27.83 22.18 -7.52
C LEU A 154 28.63 23.30 -8.20
N THR A 155 29.49 23.01 -9.19
CA THR A 155 30.17 24.06 -9.98
C THR A 155 29.31 24.62 -11.11
N LEU A 156 28.22 23.94 -11.48
CA LEU A 156 27.31 24.37 -12.54
C LEU A 156 26.49 25.59 -12.14
N SER A 157 26.10 26.40 -13.14
CA SER A 157 25.14 27.48 -12.95
C SER A 157 23.76 26.94 -12.57
N SER A 158 22.95 27.75 -11.88
CA SER A 158 21.59 27.35 -11.48
C SER A 158 20.73 26.89 -12.66
N VAL A 159 20.91 27.48 -13.85
CA VAL A 159 20.18 27.07 -15.07
C VAL A 159 20.68 25.73 -15.60
N ALA A 160 22.00 25.50 -15.59
CA ALA A 160 22.56 24.23 -16.06
C ALA A 160 22.18 23.06 -15.14
N ARG A 161 22.10 23.31 -13.82
CA ARG A 161 21.68 22.32 -12.81
C ARG A 161 20.26 21.79 -13.02
N LEU A 162 19.36 22.58 -13.62
CA LEU A 162 18.00 22.13 -13.95
C LEU A 162 17.98 20.99 -14.98
N ASN A 163 19.08 20.77 -15.69
CA ASN A 163 19.21 19.70 -16.67
C ASN A 163 19.78 18.40 -16.07
N PHE A 164 19.84 18.28 -14.75
CA PHE A 164 20.38 17.11 -14.07
C PHE A 164 19.49 16.68 -12.91
N ASP A 165 19.37 15.37 -12.73
CA ASP A 165 18.66 14.74 -11.63
C ASP A 165 19.66 14.14 -10.64
N PHE A 166 19.44 14.40 -9.34
CA PHE A 166 20.22 13.81 -8.26
C PHE A 166 19.94 12.31 -8.12
N ARG A 167 20.99 11.52 -7.89
CA ARG A 167 20.94 10.07 -7.71
C ARG A 167 21.93 9.60 -6.65
N LEU A 168 21.64 8.45 -6.07
CA LEU A 168 22.52 7.74 -5.16
C LEU A 168 22.86 6.36 -5.71
N ARG A 169 24.12 5.96 -5.58
CA ARG A 169 24.60 4.61 -5.85
C ARG A 169 24.91 3.96 -4.51
N TYR A 170 24.09 2.97 -4.14
CA TYR A 170 24.27 2.23 -2.88
C TYR A 170 25.28 1.10 -3.04
N THR A 171 26.18 0.91 -2.06
CA THR A 171 27.23 -0.11 -2.11
C THR A 171 26.82 -1.46 -1.51
N GLY A 172 25.75 -1.50 -0.71
CA GLY A 172 25.33 -2.69 0.05
C GLY A 172 26.04 -2.83 1.41
N ASN A 173 26.94 -1.91 1.74
CA ASN A 173 27.64 -1.85 3.01
C ASN A 173 27.00 -0.84 3.97
N ALA A 174 27.14 -1.12 5.26
CA ALA A 174 26.80 -0.15 6.30
C ALA A 174 27.83 0.98 6.34
N LEU A 175 27.36 2.22 6.47
CA LEU A 175 28.23 3.36 6.73
C LEU A 175 28.78 3.27 8.15
N THR A 176 30.10 3.30 8.29
CA THR A 176 30.76 3.39 9.60
C THR A 176 31.01 4.87 9.93
N LEU A 177 30.52 5.31 11.09
CA LEU A 177 30.73 6.68 11.58
C LEU A 177 31.82 6.69 12.65
N ASP A 178 33.07 6.87 12.23
CA ASP A 178 34.19 7.09 13.15
C ASP A 178 34.33 8.56 13.57
N ASP A 179 35.10 8.80 14.63
CA ASP A 179 35.27 10.14 15.22
C ASP A 179 35.88 11.15 14.24
N ALA A 180 36.79 10.70 13.37
CA ALA A 180 37.44 11.57 12.39
C ALA A 180 36.46 12.04 11.32
N THR A 181 35.62 11.13 10.83
CA THR A 181 34.60 11.37 9.82
C THR A 181 33.50 12.29 10.37
N VAL A 182 33.03 12.03 11.60
CA VAL A 182 32.02 12.87 12.26
C VAL A 182 32.56 14.27 12.55
N ALA A 183 33.84 14.40 12.94
CA ALA A 183 34.48 15.70 13.10
C ALA A 183 34.52 16.49 11.77
N GLY A 184 34.75 15.81 10.65
CA GLY A 184 34.68 16.42 9.31
C GLY A 184 33.27 16.95 9.00
N TYR A 185 32.23 16.16 9.25
CA TYR A 185 30.83 16.60 9.08
C TYR A 185 30.48 17.79 9.98
N ARG A 186 30.91 17.76 11.25
CA ARG A 186 30.72 18.85 12.19
C ARG A 186 31.37 20.15 11.72
N ALA A 187 32.61 20.06 11.20
CA ALA A 187 33.35 21.20 10.68
C ALA A 187 32.70 21.78 9.41
N TYR A 188 32.10 20.94 8.56
CA TYR A 188 31.30 21.42 7.44
C TYR A 188 30.10 22.24 7.91
N LEU A 189 29.37 21.74 8.91
CA LEU A 189 28.21 22.43 9.48
C LEU A 189 28.57 23.77 10.14
N ASP A 190 29.78 23.91 10.70
CA ASP A 190 30.30 25.18 11.22
C ASP A 190 30.44 26.27 10.16
N GLY A 191 30.66 25.87 8.90
CA GLY A 191 30.77 26.78 7.76
C GLY A 191 29.43 27.24 7.18
N LEU A 192 28.30 26.76 7.72
CA LEU A 192 26.96 27.04 7.19
C LEU A 192 26.25 28.19 7.95
N SER A 193 24.94 28.30 7.73
CA SER A 193 24.08 29.29 8.39
C SER A 193 24.10 29.15 9.92
N ALA A 194 23.78 30.25 10.62
CA ALA A 194 23.69 30.26 12.09
C ALA A 194 22.69 29.23 12.65
N GLU A 195 21.69 28.82 11.85
CA GLU A 195 20.74 27.78 12.22
C GLU A 195 21.39 26.38 12.24
N ALA A 196 22.16 26.03 11.20
CA ALA A 196 22.89 24.76 11.13
C ALA A 196 23.96 24.66 12.24
N VAL A 197 24.69 25.76 12.47
CA VAL A 197 25.64 25.88 13.58
C VAL A 197 24.93 25.72 14.92
N GLY A 198 23.79 26.38 15.11
CA GLY A 198 22.98 26.29 16.33
C GLY A 198 22.44 24.88 16.58
N LYS A 199 22.04 24.15 15.53
CA LYS A 199 21.59 22.75 15.63
C LYS A 199 22.74 21.85 16.07
N ALA A 200 23.92 21.97 15.47
CA ALA A 200 25.08 21.16 15.82
C ALA A 200 25.58 21.47 17.25
N ALA A 201 25.62 22.74 17.66
CA ALA A 201 25.99 23.15 19.02
C ALA A 201 25.04 22.63 20.11
N ARG A 202 23.74 22.47 19.78
CA ARG A 202 22.78 21.82 20.69
C ARG A 202 23.11 20.34 20.88
N LEU A 203 23.44 19.61 19.80
CA LEU A 203 23.85 18.21 19.89
C LEU A 203 25.12 18.05 20.73
N ASP A 204 26.08 18.97 20.60
CA ASP A 204 27.30 19.00 21.45
C ASP A 204 26.93 19.11 22.94
N THR A 205 25.91 19.93 23.26
CA THR A 205 25.41 20.13 24.63
C THR A 205 24.67 18.89 25.14
N GLU A 206 23.79 18.31 24.33
CA GLU A 206 23.04 17.08 24.66
C GLU A 206 24.00 15.92 24.96
N LEU A 207 25.05 15.75 24.15
CA LEU A 207 26.08 14.73 24.39
C LEU A 207 26.85 15.01 25.69
N SER A 208 27.24 16.27 25.94
CA SER A 208 27.99 16.67 27.14
C SER A 208 27.17 16.49 28.43
N ASN A 209 25.85 16.68 28.34
CA ASN A 209 24.92 16.46 29.45
C ASN A 209 24.56 14.98 29.65
N GLY A 210 24.95 14.10 28.72
CA GLY A 210 24.58 12.69 28.74
C GLY A 210 23.12 12.42 28.35
N GLU A 211 22.47 13.36 27.66
CA GLU A 211 21.08 13.22 27.18
C GLU A 211 20.98 12.28 25.97
N ILE A 212 22.06 12.17 25.19
CA ILE A 212 22.18 11.28 24.02
C ILE A 212 23.46 10.46 24.10
N THR A 213 23.46 9.28 23.48
CA THR A 213 24.66 8.45 23.35
C THR A 213 25.60 9.00 22.27
N LYS A 214 26.86 8.54 22.27
CA LYS A 214 27.83 8.89 21.22
C LYS A 214 27.36 8.44 19.83
N ASP A 215 26.78 7.26 19.72
CA ASP A 215 26.27 6.73 18.46
C ASP A 215 25.08 7.56 17.94
N GLU A 216 24.18 7.97 18.85
CA GLU A 216 23.06 8.84 18.51
C GLU A 216 23.55 10.23 18.06
N TYR A 217 24.53 10.79 18.77
CA TYR A 217 25.18 12.05 18.38
C TYR A 217 25.80 11.95 16.98
N ASN A 218 26.63 10.92 16.74
CA ASN A 218 27.30 10.69 15.45
C ASN A 218 26.29 10.61 14.31
N ARG A 219 25.19 9.87 14.51
CA ARG A 219 24.10 9.74 13.55
C ARG A 219 23.41 11.07 13.26
N LYS A 220 23.04 11.84 14.30
CA LYS A 220 22.37 13.14 14.13
C LYS A 220 23.26 14.18 13.44
N ILE A 221 24.57 14.17 13.69
CA ILE A 221 25.53 15.03 12.98
C ILE A 221 25.60 14.65 11.50
N TYR A 222 25.67 13.35 11.19
CA TYR A 222 25.64 12.88 9.80
C TYR A 222 24.32 13.26 9.10
N GLU A 223 23.17 13.06 9.75
CA GLU A 223 21.87 13.45 9.20
C GLU A 223 21.81 14.95 8.88
N ALA A 224 22.29 15.81 9.79
CA ALA A 224 22.34 17.24 9.56
C ALA A 224 23.28 17.62 8.42
N TYR A 225 24.45 16.98 8.34
CA TYR A 225 25.39 17.16 7.23
C TYR A 225 24.77 16.76 5.89
N PHE A 226 24.20 15.54 5.81
CA PHE A 226 23.68 14.99 4.58
C PHE A 226 22.50 15.80 4.04
N GLU A 227 21.56 16.20 4.91
CA GLU A 227 20.42 17.06 4.55
C GLU A 227 20.88 18.44 4.06
N SER A 228 21.98 18.97 4.60
CA SER A 228 22.52 20.28 4.20
C SER A 228 23.33 20.21 2.90
N TYR A 229 24.12 19.15 2.72
CA TYR A 229 24.98 18.99 1.55
C TYR A 229 24.20 18.45 0.33
N TYR A 230 23.16 17.63 0.55
CA TYR A 230 22.29 17.05 -0.48
C TYR A 230 20.82 17.43 -0.26
N PRO A 231 20.42 18.70 -0.46
CA PRO A 231 19.05 19.16 -0.21
C PRO A 231 18.00 18.45 -1.08
N GLU A 232 18.40 17.87 -2.21
CA GLU A 232 17.53 17.09 -3.08
C GLU A 232 17.15 15.71 -2.51
N ILE A 233 17.76 15.27 -1.40
CA ILE A 233 17.55 13.93 -0.84
C ILE A 233 16.08 13.65 -0.53
N SER A 234 15.31 14.62 -0.04
CA SER A 234 13.89 14.42 0.30
C SER A 234 13.00 14.14 -0.91
N ALA A 235 13.44 14.53 -2.12
CA ALA A 235 12.75 14.20 -3.35
C ALA A 235 13.13 12.80 -3.86
N TYR A 236 14.33 12.31 -3.50
CA TYR A 236 14.84 11.00 -3.92
C TYR A 236 14.45 9.89 -2.92
N GLU A 237 14.57 10.13 -1.62
CA GLU A 237 14.15 9.25 -0.52
C GLU A 237 12.92 9.82 0.20
N SER A 238 11.82 9.07 0.21
CA SER A 238 10.60 9.44 0.94
C SER A 238 10.54 8.88 2.36
N SER A 239 11.34 7.84 2.65
CA SER A 239 11.30 7.09 3.90
C SER A 239 12.19 7.68 5.01
N SER A 240 13.21 8.46 4.64
CA SER A 240 14.22 8.95 5.56
C SER A 240 14.99 10.13 4.99
N LYS A 241 15.62 10.92 5.88
CA LYS A 241 16.45 12.07 5.51
C LYS A 241 17.89 11.70 5.14
N VAL A 242 18.23 10.43 5.26
CA VAL A 242 19.55 9.87 4.99
C VAL A 242 19.41 8.52 4.31
N PRO A 243 20.37 8.10 3.49
CA PRO A 243 20.35 6.79 2.87
C PRO A 243 20.38 5.68 3.92
N LEU A 244 19.38 4.79 3.90
CA LEU A 244 19.32 3.62 4.77
C LEU A 244 19.71 2.37 4.00
N LEU A 245 20.37 1.43 4.67
CA LEU A 245 20.94 0.25 4.03
C LEU A 245 19.89 -0.62 3.33
N ARG A 246 18.71 -0.78 3.91
CA ARG A 246 17.58 -1.49 3.27
C ARG A 246 17.14 -0.90 1.92
N ASN A 247 17.36 0.40 1.68
CA ASN A 247 17.05 1.03 0.39
C ASN A 247 17.94 0.47 -0.74
N TYR A 248 19.09 -0.13 -0.41
CA TYR A 248 19.92 -0.88 -1.35
C TYR A 248 19.09 -1.85 -2.19
N TYR A 249 18.30 -2.69 -1.53
CA TYR A 249 17.53 -3.72 -2.21
C TYR A 249 16.39 -3.15 -3.06
N TYR A 250 15.81 -2.02 -2.62
CA TYR A 250 14.80 -1.34 -3.39
C TYR A 250 15.36 -0.78 -4.69
N HIS A 251 16.43 0.03 -4.63
CA HIS A 251 16.98 0.73 -5.81
C HIS A 251 17.72 -0.18 -6.78
N ASN A 252 18.37 -1.24 -6.27
CA ASN A 252 19.17 -2.12 -7.12
C ASN A 252 18.39 -3.32 -7.67
N TYR A 253 17.26 -3.70 -7.06
CA TYR A 253 16.49 -4.86 -7.52
C TYR A 253 15.00 -4.55 -7.74
N ILE A 254 14.30 -4.02 -6.74
CA ILE A 254 12.83 -3.81 -6.83
C ILE A 254 12.49 -2.80 -7.92
N SER A 255 13.12 -1.62 -7.93
CA SER A 255 12.88 -0.59 -8.94
C SER A 255 13.41 -0.98 -10.33
N GLN A 256 14.30 -1.98 -10.40
CA GLN A 256 14.81 -2.55 -11.65
C GLN A 256 13.89 -3.66 -12.21
N GLY A 257 12.79 -3.99 -11.51
CA GLY A 257 11.75 -4.89 -12.02
C GLY A 257 11.97 -6.37 -11.70
N ILE A 258 12.57 -6.70 -10.55
CA ILE A 258 12.52 -8.08 -10.06
C ILE A 258 11.07 -8.49 -9.76
N ASP A 259 10.62 -9.59 -10.37
CA ASP A 259 9.22 -10.02 -10.35
C ASP A 259 8.86 -10.92 -9.16
N ASN A 260 9.79 -11.80 -8.76
CA ASN A 260 9.56 -12.88 -7.80
C ASN A 260 10.68 -12.86 -6.74
N TYR A 261 10.34 -12.43 -5.53
CA TYR A 261 11.31 -12.29 -4.45
C TYR A 261 10.67 -12.32 -3.07
N ILE A 262 11.44 -12.67 -2.05
CA ILE A 262 11.13 -12.41 -0.65
C ILE A 262 12.33 -11.76 0.03
N PHE A 263 12.15 -10.56 0.56
CA PHE A 263 13.14 -9.84 1.35
C PHE A 263 12.62 -9.72 2.78
N ILE A 264 13.42 -10.20 3.73
CA ILE A 264 13.12 -10.25 5.16
C ILE A 264 14.12 -9.35 5.88
N PHE A 265 13.63 -8.32 6.56
CA PHE A 265 14.44 -7.40 7.36
C PHE A 265 14.15 -7.61 8.85
N ASP A 266 14.72 -6.76 9.72
CA ASP A 266 14.48 -6.85 11.17
C ASP A 266 13.09 -6.34 11.60
N ASP A 267 12.46 -5.43 10.85
CA ASP A 267 11.19 -4.79 11.23
C ASP A 267 10.02 -5.08 10.28
N TYR A 268 10.30 -5.48 9.04
CA TYR A 268 9.30 -5.86 8.04
C TYR A 268 9.82 -6.91 7.06
N LEU A 269 8.91 -7.50 6.28
CA LEU A 269 9.23 -8.21 5.05
C LEU A 269 8.48 -7.63 3.87
N THR A 270 9.03 -7.82 2.69
CA THR A 270 8.34 -7.58 1.43
C THR A 270 8.53 -8.77 0.52
N GLY A 271 7.49 -9.13 -0.22
CA GLY A 271 7.58 -10.21 -1.18
C GLY A 271 6.75 -9.92 -2.41
N SER A 272 7.14 -10.53 -3.51
CA SER A 272 6.37 -10.57 -4.74
C SER A 272 6.37 -11.97 -5.31
N TYR A 273 5.22 -12.42 -5.80
CA TYR A 273 5.08 -13.70 -6.45
C TYR A 273 4.02 -13.66 -7.55
N LYS A 274 4.17 -14.55 -8.53
CA LYS A 274 3.13 -14.81 -9.55
C LYS A 274 2.12 -15.80 -8.98
N THR A 275 0.84 -15.41 -8.99
CA THR A 275 -0.26 -16.33 -8.69
C THR A 275 -0.41 -17.37 -9.80
N GLY A 276 -1.08 -18.48 -9.54
CA GLY A 276 -1.38 -19.51 -10.56
C GLY A 276 -2.12 -18.99 -11.81
N LEU A 277 -2.68 -17.77 -11.78
CA LEU A 277 -3.30 -17.07 -12.91
C LEU A 277 -2.34 -16.09 -13.63
N GLY A 278 -1.04 -16.18 -13.33
CA GLY A 278 0.03 -15.37 -13.93
C GLY A 278 0.04 -13.91 -13.51
N GLY A 279 -0.68 -13.53 -12.44
CA GLY A 279 -0.69 -12.18 -11.91
C GLY A 279 0.41 -11.98 -10.87
N ALA A 280 1.26 -10.97 -11.03
CA ALA A 280 2.18 -10.56 -9.97
C ALA A 280 1.39 -9.97 -8.80
N THR A 281 1.69 -10.44 -7.59
CA THR A 281 1.17 -9.94 -6.32
C THR A 281 2.36 -9.57 -5.47
N ALA A 282 2.48 -8.29 -5.14
CA ALA A 282 3.44 -7.80 -4.17
C ALA A 282 2.74 -7.56 -2.83
N PHE A 283 3.45 -7.77 -1.73
CA PHE A 283 2.93 -7.58 -0.38
C PHE A 283 4.02 -7.09 0.56
N TYR A 284 3.56 -6.56 1.70
CA TYR A 284 4.38 -6.22 2.85
C TYR A 284 3.89 -7.00 4.06
N GLY A 285 4.78 -7.25 5.02
CA GLY A 285 4.46 -7.80 6.32
C GLY A 285 5.19 -7.03 7.42
N PHE A 286 4.56 -6.82 8.56
CA PHE A 286 5.16 -6.12 9.71
C PHE A 286 5.25 -7.04 10.92
N TYR A 287 6.23 -6.79 11.79
CA TYR A 287 6.42 -7.59 13.02
C TYR A 287 5.94 -6.87 14.28
N SER A 288 5.75 -5.55 14.23
CA SER A 288 5.42 -4.70 15.40
C SER A 288 4.13 -5.08 16.15
N SER A 289 3.22 -5.84 15.52
CA SER A 289 1.98 -6.32 16.16
C SER A 289 1.93 -7.85 16.27
N MET A 290 3.05 -8.53 16.06
CA MET A 290 3.18 -9.97 16.29
C MET A 290 3.52 -10.24 17.75
N GLU A 291 3.13 -11.42 18.25
CA GLU A 291 3.51 -11.86 19.58
C GLU A 291 4.98 -12.29 19.61
N ASP A 292 5.67 -11.97 20.71
CA ASP A 292 7.04 -12.41 20.92
C ASP A 292 7.10 -13.94 21.07
N GLY A 293 8.11 -14.56 20.45
CA GLY A 293 8.29 -16.00 20.50
C GLY A 293 9.11 -16.58 19.35
N GLU A 294 9.51 -17.83 19.52
CA GLU A 294 10.18 -18.61 18.47
C GLU A 294 9.19 -18.88 17.34
N LEU A 295 9.54 -18.45 16.12
CA LEU A 295 8.77 -18.73 14.91
C LEU A 295 9.20 -20.09 14.35
N VAL A 296 10.51 -20.26 14.15
CA VAL A 296 11.10 -21.52 13.72
C VAL A 296 12.34 -21.80 14.55
N SER A 297 12.38 -22.98 15.17
CA SER A 297 13.41 -23.35 16.14
C SER A 297 14.03 -24.71 15.86
N GLU A 298 15.19 -24.94 16.49
CA GLU A 298 16.00 -26.14 16.34
C GLU A 298 15.21 -27.45 16.51
N GLY A 299 14.29 -27.49 17.49
CA GLY A 299 13.54 -28.68 17.87
C GLY A 299 12.38 -29.06 16.94
N MET A 300 12.07 -28.25 15.93
CA MET A 300 10.98 -28.53 14.98
C MET A 300 11.43 -29.50 13.89
N THR A 301 10.57 -30.46 13.56
CA THR A 301 10.69 -31.25 12.32
C THR A 301 10.54 -30.35 11.09
N ALA A 302 11.04 -30.76 9.91
CA ALA A 302 10.85 -29.97 8.68
C ALA A 302 9.37 -29.67 8.37
N THR A 303 8.46 -30.59 8.66
CA THR A 303 7.02 -30.36 8.45
C THR A 303 6.46 -29.31 9.40
N GLU A 304 6.87 -29.32 10.67
CA GLU A 304 6.46 -28.29 11.64
C GLU A 304 7.07 -26.93 11.29
N ALA A 305 8.36 -26.91 10.91
CA ALA A 305 9.05 -25.70 10.47
C ALA A 305 8.41 -25.10 9.21
N ALA A 306 8.00 -25.91 8.24
CA ALA A 306 7.32 -25.44 7.04
C ALA A 306 5.95 -24.83 7.35
N ALA A 307 5.17 -25.47 8.24
CA ALA A 307 3.90 -24.92 8.69
C ALA A 307 4.07 -23.61 9.46
N ALA A 308 5.09 -23.51 10.31
CA ALA A 308 5.41 -22.30 11.06
C ALA A 308 5.90 -21.18 10.15
N ALA A 309 6.73 -21.48 9.16
CA ALA A 309 7.16 -20.52 8.13
C ALA A 309 5.96 -19.99 7.32
N ASP A 310 5.02 -20.86 6.93
CA ASP A 310 3.77 -20.44 6.27
C ASP A 310 2.91 -19.55 7.18
N SER A 311 2.86 -19.85 8.49
CA SER A 311 2.13 -19.02 9.47
C SER A 311 2.78 -17.66 9.60
N PHE A 312 4.11 -17.60 9.72
CA PHE A 312 4.88 -16.37 9.80
C PHE A 312 4.59 -15.42 8.64
N ILE A 313 4.56 -15.91 7.39
CA ILE A 313 4.24 -15.05 6.23
C ILE A 313 2.80 -14.53 6.29
N LYS A 314 1.84 -15.36 6.71
CA LYS A 314 0.42 -14.98 6.80
C LYS A 314 0.15 -14.02 7.95
N GLU A 315 0.78 -14.23 9.10
CA GLU A 315 0.65 -13.40 10.29
C GLU A 315 1.33 -12.05 10.09
N SER A 316 2.54 -12.02 9.53
CA SER A 316 3.22 -10.77 9.20
C SER A 316 2.44 -9.94 8.18
N PHE A 317 1.85 -10.56 7.15
CA PHE A 317 0.92 -9.87 6.27
C PHE A 317 -0.33 -9.39 7.02
N GLY A 318 -0.93 -10.23 7.88
CA GLY A 318 -2.08 -9.88 8.71
C GLY A 318 -1.82 -8.69 9.63
N ALA A 319 -0.60 -8.55 10.16
CA ALA A 319 -0.14 -7.42 10.96
C ALA A 319 -0.19 -6.07 10.20
N THR A 320 -0.22 -6.09 8.86
CA THR A 320 -0.41 -4.87 8.05
C THR A 320 -1.84 -4.34 8.04
N PHE A 321 -2.81 -5.08 8.60
CA PHE A 321 -4.23 -4.75 8.51
C PHE A 321 -4.55 -3.31 8.92
N SER A 322 -4.04 -2.85 10.06
CA SER A 322 -4.32 -1.50 10.56
C SER A 322 -3.79 -0.41 9.62
N PHE A 323 -2.59 -0.61 9.08
CA PHE A 323 -1.98 0.29 8.11
C PHE A 323 -2.78 0.31 6.80
N ASN A 324 -3.10 -0.86 6.25
CA ASN A 324 -3.87 -0.98 5.00
C ASN A 324 -5.30 -0.45 5.16
N ALA A 325 -5.95 -0.72 6.29
CA ALA A 325 -7.26 -0.18 6.62
C ALA A 325 -7.25 1.36 6.62
N TYR A 326 -6.22 1.99 7.21
CA TYR A 326 -6.05 3.44 7.16
C TYR A 326 -5.76 3.96 5.74
N ALA A 327 -4.82 3.34 5.02
CA ALA A 327 -4.47 3.74 3.66
C ALA A 327 -5.69 3.68 2.72
N TYR A 328 -6.47 2.59 2.78
CA TYR A 328 -7.70 2.46 2.01
C TYR A 328 -8.81 3.39 2.47
N PHE A 329 -8.86 3.76 3.75
CA PHE A 329 -9.78 4.78 4.21
C PHE A 329 -9.45 6.13 3.56
N MET A 330 -8.17 6.52 3.58
CA MET A 330 -7.70 7.76 2.93
C MET A 330 -7.93 7.74 1.41
N ASN A 331 -7.71 6.59 0.76
CA ASN A 331 -8.05 6.41 -0.66
C ASN A 331 -9.56 6.55 -0.90
N THR A 332 -10.39 5.94 -0.04
CA THR A 332 -11.86 6.05 -0.11
C THR A 332 -12.34 7.50 0.03
N VAL A 333 -11.73 8.28 0.93
CA VAL A 333 -12.01 9.71 1.07
C VAL A 333 -11.62 10.46 -0.21
N THR A 334 -10.47 10.14 -0.80
CA THR A 334 -9.99 10.75 -2.05
C THR A 334 -10.93 10.47 -3.23
N ILE A 335 -11.52 9.27 -3.31
CA ILE A 335 -12.47 8.92 -4.39
C ILE A 335 -13.91 9.41 -4.14
N ALA A 336 -14.23 9.92 -2.95
CA ALA A 336 -15.58 10.37 -2.60
C ALA A 336 -16.17 11.40 -3.59
N PRO A 337 -15.42 12.39 -4.11
CA PRO A 337 -15.90 13.30 -5.15
C PRO A 337 -16.31 12.56 -6.44
N PHE A 338 -15.61 11.49 -6.82
CA PHE A 338 -15.96 10.69 -8.00
C PHE A 338 -17.25 9.90 -7.78
N ILE A 339 -17.47 9.34 -6.59
CA ILE A 339 -18.74 8.69 -6.24
C ILE A 339 -19.90 9.69 -6.25
N ALA A 340 -19.67 10.92 -5.78
CA ALA A 340 -20.67 11.99 -5.85
C ALA A 340 -20.97 12.37 -7.32
N LEU A 341 -19.94 12.47 -8.16
CA LEU A 341 -20.08 12.72 -9.59
C LEU A 341 -20.88 11.61 -10.28
N MET A 342 -20.61 10.34 -9.97
CA MET A 342 -21.36 9.18 -10.48
C MET A 342 -22.86 9.27 -10.15
N LEU A 343 -23.19 9.65 -8.90
CA LEU A 343 -24.57 9.90 -8.49
C LEU A 343 -25.20 11.05 -9.30
N MET A 344 -24.47 12.14 -9.49
CA MET A 344 -24.95 13.30 -10.26
C MET A 344 -25.20 12.93 -11.73
N VAL A 345 -24.31 12.16 -12.35
CA VAL A 345 -24.47 11.66 -13.72
C VAL A 345 -25.70 10.76 -13.84
N ALA A 346 -25.86 9.76 -12.95
CA ALA A 346 -27.03 8.89 -12.94
C ALA A 346 -28.33 9.68 -12.74
N THR A 347 -28.29 10.70 -11.88
CA THR A 347 -29.41 11.60 -11.63
C THR A 347 -29.77 12.43 -12.85
N LEU A 348 -28.79 13.04 -13.50
CA LEU A 348 -28.97 13.86 -14.70
C LEU A 348 -29.54 13.02 -15.85
N LEU A 349 -28.99 11.83 -16.08
CA LEU A 349 -29.45 10.91 -17.12
C LEU A 349 -30.90 10.48 -16.87
N GLY A 350 -31.20 10.02 -15.65
CA GLY A 350 -32.54 9.58 -15.31
C GLY A 350 -33.58 10.70 -15.38
N TYR A 351 -33.22 11.91 -14.95
CA TYR A 351 -34.09 13.09 -15.07
C TYR A 351 -34.33 13.47 -16.54
N SER A 352 -33.28 13.55 -17.34
CA SER A 352 -33.36 13.89 -18.76
C SER A 352 -34.24 12.91 -19.53
N LEU A 353 -34.09 11.60 -19.27
CA LEU A 353 -34.87 10.54 -19.91
C LEU A 353 -36.37 10.60 -19.56
N LEU A 354 -36.72 10.87 -18.29
CA LEU A 354 -38.12 11.03 -17.89
C LEU A 354 -38.74 12.29 -18.50
N ARG A 355 -37.98 13.40 -18.54
CA ARG A 355 -38.43 14.65 -19.13
C ARG A 355 -38.66 14.54 -20.65
N LEU A 356 -37.79 13.83 -21.36
CA LEU A 356 -37.96 13.53 -22.79
C LEU A 356 -39.21 12.69 -23.07
N LYS A 357 -39.67 11.90 -22.10
CA LYS A 357 -40.89 11.09 -22.19
C LYS A 357 -42.14 11.80 -21.68
N GLY A 358 -42.04 13.08 -21.28
CA GLY A 358 -43.15 13.86 -20.75
C GLY A 358 -43.67 13.37 -19.40
N VAL A 359 -42.87 12.62 -18.63
CA VAL A 359 -43.29 12.08 -17.33
C VAL A 359 -43.15 13.17 -16.25
N GLU A 360 -44.27 13.74 -15.80
CA GLU A 360 -44.27 14.84 -14.82
C GLU A 360 -44.21 14.39 -13.35
N SER A 361 -44.34 13.10 -13.08
CA SER A 361 -44.36 12.54 -11.72
C SER A 361 -43.07 12.80 -10.91
N ILE A 362 -41.97 13.13 -11.61
CA ILE A 362 -40.69 13.55 -11.04
C ILE A 362 -40.29 14.88 -11.69
N SER A 363 -40.84 15.97 -11.17
CA SER A 363 -40.73 17.30 -11.77
C SER A 363 -39.36 17.98 -11.63
N SER A 364 -38.45 17.45 -10.80
CA SER A 364 -37.16 18.11 -10.52
C SER A 364 -35.98 17.15 -10.42
N LEU A 365 -34.79 17.68 -10.73
CA LEU A 365 -33.52 16.98 -10.57
C LEU A 365 -33.28 16.55 -9.11
N GLY A 366 -33.66 17.39 -8.14
CA GLY A 366 -33.57 17.06 -6.71
C GLY A 366 -34.50 15.90 -6.29
N ALA A 367 -35.69 15.78 -6.91
CA ALA A 367 -36.54 14.62 -6.70
C ALA A 367 -35.89 13.34 -7.21
N MET A 368 -35.27 13.38 -8.39
CA MET A 368 -34.54 12.25 -8.96
C MET A 368 -33.30 11.87 -8.13
N LEU A 369 -32.56 12.87 -7.61
CA LEU A 369 -31.42 12.67 -6.73
C LEU A 369 -31.79 11.89 -5.47
N LYS A 370 -32.95 12.17 -4.87
CA LYS A 370 -33.43 11.47 -3.68
C LYS A 370 -33.81 10.02 -3.97
N VAL A 371 -34.35 9.74 -5.15
CA VAL A 371 -34.68 8.38 -5.58
C VAL A 371 -33.40 7.59 -5.80
N ILE A 372 -32.50 8.08 -6.66
CA ILE A 372 -31.24 7.39 -6.98
C ILE A 372 -30.32 7.32 -5.76
N GLY A 373 -30.29 8.36 -4.94
CA GLY A 373 -29.56 8.39 -3.68
C GLY A 373 -29.97 7.26 -2.71
N SER A 374 -31.22 6.78 -2.81
CA SER A 374 -31.67 5.63 -2.01
C SER A 374 -31.09 4.29 -2.46
N TYR A 375 -30.47 4.22 -3.63
CA TYR A 375 -29.83 3.01 -4.18
C TYR A 375 -28.36 2.89 -3.78
N LEU A 376 -27.72 3.99 -3.36
CA LEU A 376 -26.28 4.09 -3.14
C LEU A 376 -25.75 3.00 -2.19
N TRP A 377 -26.36 2.83 -1.01
CA TRP A 377 -25.85 1.88 -0.03
C TRP A 377 -25.89 0.45 -0.54
N PHE A 378 -26.96 0.07 -1.27
CA PHE A 378 -27.09 -1.29 -1.81
C PHE A 378 -26.15 -1.52 -2.99
N SER A 379 -25.98 -0.52 -3.86
CA SER A 379 -24.94 -0.57 -4.90
C SER A 379 -23.54 -0.71 -4.29
N GLY A 380 -23.27 -0.03 -3.18
CA GLY A 380 -22.04 -0.17 -2.40
C GLY A 380 -21.88 -1.59 -1.84
N ALA A 381 -22.92 -2.13 -1.22
CA ALA A 381 -22.90 -3.50 -0.68
C ALA A 381 -22.66 -4.55 -1.75
N VAL A 382 -23.36 -4.47 -2.89
CA VAL A 382 -23.15 -5.36 -4.05
C VAL A 382 -21.73 -5.24 -4.57
N SER A 383 -21.22 -4.00 -4.69
CA SER A 383 -19.85 -3.75 -5.08
C SER A 383 -18.86 -4.43 -4.14
N ALA A 384 -19.01 -4.27 -2.83
CA ALA A 384 -18.12 -4.89 -1.85
C ALA A 384 -18.13 -6.42 -1.94
N LEU A 385 -19.31 -7.03 -1.99
CA LEU A 385 -19.46 -8.48 -2.08
C LEU A 385 -18.85 -9.04 -3.37
N LEU A 386 -19.12 -8.41 -4.51
CA LEU A 386 -18.60 -8.88 -5.79
C LEU A 386 -17.09 -8.63 -5.91
N THR A 387 -16.56 -7.52 -5.39
CA THR A 387 -15.11 -7.28 -5.35
C THR A 387 -14.42 -8.35 -4.51
N VAL A 388 -14.91 -8.63 -3.30
CA VAL A 388 -14.32 -9.67 -2.45
C VAL A 388 -14.41 -11.04 -3.13
N ALA A 389 -15.55 -11.40 -3.72
CA ALA A 389 -15.70 -12.69 -4.40
C ALA A 389 -14.76 -12.83 -5.60
N THR A 390 -14.57 -11.76 -6.37
CA THR A 390 -13.72 -11.77 -7.56
C THR A 390 -12.24 -11.61 -7.24
N SER A 391 -11.85 -11.06 -6.09
CA SER A 391 -10.44 -10.88 -5.72
C SER A 391 -9.69 -12.20 -5.51
N PHE A 392 -10.40 -13.30 -5.28
CA PHE A 392 -9.83 -14.66 -5.31
C PHE A 392 -9.44 -15.12 -6.72
N LEU A 393 -9.96 -14.47 -7.77
CA LEU A 393 -9.82 -14.89 -9.18
C LEU A 393 -9.11 -13.87 -10.07
N VAL A 394 -8.98 -12.62 -9.63
CA VAL A 394 -8.37 -11.54 -10.44
C VAL A 394 -7.05 -11.08 -9.87
N ARG A 395 -6.22 -10.48 -10.74
CA ARG A 395 -4.95 -9.87 -10.35
C ARG A 395 -5.18 -8.67 -9.43
N HIS A 396 -4.27 -8.45 -8.47
CA HIS A 396 -4.37 -7.34 -7.52
C HIS A 396 -4.51 -5.97 -8.20
N SER A 397 -3.81 -5.74 -9.33
CA SER A 397 -3.90 -4.49 -10.09
C SER A 397 -5.32 -4.12 -10.53
N ILE A 398 -6.19 -5.11 -10.76
CA ILE A 398 -7.58 -4.93 -11.20
C ILE A 398 -8.49 -4.57 -10.01
N ILE A 399 -8.14 -5.00 -8.80
CA ILE A 399 -8.95 -4.81 -7.58
C ILE A 399 -9.14 -3.31 -7.27
N SER A 400 -8.17 -2.47 -7.59
CA SER A 400 -8.27 -1.02 -7.37
C SER A 400 -9.37 -0.33 -8.20
N ALA A 401 -9.64 -0.81 -9.41
CA ALA A 401 -10.63 -0.23 -10.32
C ALA A 401 -12.01 -0.91 -10.22
N LEU A 402 -12.06 -2.14 -9.72
CA LEU A 402 -13.25 -2.97 -9.77
C LEU A 402 -14.42 -2.44 -8.90
N PRO A 403 -14.22 -2.03 -7.64
CA PRO A 403 -15.30 -1.49 -6.81
C PRO A 403 -16.05 -0.30 -7.42
N PRO A 404 -15.40 0.80 -7.84
CA PRO A 404 -16.13 1.94 -8.41
C PRO A 404 -16.89 1.56 -9.71
N VAL A 405 -16.36 0.64 -10.51
CA VAL A 405 -17.02 0.15 -11.73
C VAL A 405 -18.28 -0.66 -11.41
N ILE A 406 -18.18 -1.65 -10.53
CA ILE A 406 -19.34 -2.49 -10.14
C ILE A 406 -20.41 -1.61 -9.47
N PHE A 407 -20.00 -0.70 -8.60
CA PHE A 407 -20.87 0.26 -7.96
C PHE A 407 -21.65 1.08 -9.00
N PHE A 408 -20.96 1.67 -9.97
CA PHE A 408 -21.57 2.52 -10.99
C PHE A 408 -22.53 1.73 -11.90
N ILE A 409 -22.13 0.55 -12.36
CA ILE A 409 -22.98 -0.34 -13.17
C ILE A 409 -24.25 -0.70 -12.41
N THR A 410 -24.14 -1.06 -11.14
CA THR A 410 -25.29 -1.42 -10.29
C THR A 410 -26.24 -0.22 -10.10
N LEU A 411 -25.67 0.96 -9.82
CA LEU A 411 -26.43 2.19 -9.65
C LEU A 411 -27.17 2.59 -10.93
N VAL A 412 -26.49 2.59 -12.08
CA VAL A 412 -27.07 2.96 -13.38
C VAL A 412 -28.14 1.95 -13.79
N THR A 413 -27.85 0.64 -13.67
CA THR A 413 -28.82 -0.41 -14.01
C THR A 413 -30.11 -0.24 -13.24
N ARG A 414 -30.01 -0.04 -11.91
CA ARG A 414 -31.20 0.16 -11.10
C ARG A 414 -31.93 1.46 -11.44
N SER A 415 -31.20 2.54 -11.72
CA SER A 415 -31.75 3.83 -12.14
C SER A 415 -32.51 3.71 -13.48
N VAL A 416 -31.97 2.97 -14.45
CA VAL A 416 -32.62 2.68 -15.74
C VAL A 416 -33.90 1.88 -15.54
N ILE A 417 -33.89 0.84 -14.71
CA ILE A 417 -35.09 0.06 -14.39
C ILE A 417 -36.17 0.97 -13.80
N PHE A 418 -35.80 1.86 -12.87
CA PHE A 418 -36.73 2.81 -12.29
C PHE A 418 -37.36 3.73 -13.35
N VAL A 419 -36.55 4.31 -14.24
CA VAL A 419 -37.02 5.17 -15.35
C VAL A 419 -37.98 4.42 -16.27
N ILE A 420 -37.67 3.17 -16.63
CA ILE A 420 -38.54 2.33 -17.47
C ILE A 420 -39.88 2.08 -16.78
N MET A 421 -39.86 1.72 -15.50
CA MET A 421 -41.08 1.45 -14.73
C MET A 421 -41.95 2.70 -14.58
N GLU A 422 -41.36 3.84 -14.23
CA GLU A 422 -42.11 5.10 -14.10
C GLU A 422 -42.73 5.51 -15.45
N SER A 423 -41.99 5.33 -16.56
CA SER A 423 -42.51 5.57 -17.92
C SER A 423 -43.72 4.68 -18.24
N LYS A 424 -43.70 3.41 -17.82
CA LYS A 424 -44.81 2.47 -18.04
C LYS A 424 -46.03 2.84 -17.20
N VAL A 425 -45.82 3.19 -15.93
CA VAL A 425 -46.89 3.64 -15.04
C VAL A 425 -47.55 4.90 -15.60
N TYR A 426 -46.75 5.90 -16.01
CA TYR A 426 -47.27 7.11 -16.62
C TYR A 426 -48.10 6.84 -17.88
N LYS A 427 -47.60 5.97 -18.77
CA LYS A 427 -48.32 5.56 -19.98
C LYS A 427 -49.65 4.88 -19.65
N ASN A 428 -49.70 4.00 -18.66
CA ASN A 428 -50.93 3.30 -18.28
C ASN A 428 -51.95 4.24 -17.61
N GLU A 429 -51.49 5.24 -16.87
CA GLU A 429 -52.34 6.25 -16.23
C GLU A 429 -52.92 7.26 -17.25
N HIS A 430 -52.24 7.47 -18.39
CA HIS A 430 -52.60 8.47 -19.43
C HIS A 430 -52.99 7.87 -20.79
N SER A 431 -53.00 6.55 -20.93
CA SER A 431 -53.62 5.89 -22.08
C SER A 431 -55.12 5.87 -21.86
N GLU A 432 -55.88 6.54 -22.73
CA GLU A 432 -57.34 6.46 -22.75
C GLU A 432 -57.80 4.99 -22.69
N PRO A 433 -58.87 4.68 -21.93
CA PRO A 433 -59.45 3.34 -21.97
C PRO A 433 -59.83 3.06 -23.42
N LYS A 434 -59.26 2.00 -24.00
CA LYS A 434 -59.76 1.48 -25.28
C LYS A 434 -61.24 1.23 -25.08
N GLU A 435 -62.08 2.02 -25.75
CA GLU A 435 -63.50 1.73 -25.87
C GLU A 435 -63.61 0.28 -26.32
N ALA A 436 -64.28 -0.53 -25.51
CA ALA A 436 -64.58 -1.90 -25.87
C ALA A 436 -65.61 -1.85 -27.00
N GLU A 437 -65.18 -2.20 -28.22
CA GLU A 437 -66.07 -2.57 -29.33
C GLU A 437 -66.80 -3.88 -29.04
#